data_AF-A0A949XII5-F1
#
_entry.id   AF-A0A949XII5-F1
#
_cell.length_a   1.000
_cell.length_b   1.000
_cell.length_c   1.000
_cell.angle_alpha   90.00
_cell.angle_beta   90.00
_cell.angle_gamma   90.00
#
_symmetry.space_group_name_H-M   'P 1'
#
loop_
_entity.id
_entity.type
_entity.pdbx_description
1 polymer ?
#
loop_
_entity_poly.entity_id
_entity_poly.type
_entity_poly.pdbx_seq_one_letter_code
_entity_poly.pdbx_strand_id
1 'polypeptide(L)'
;MITIHHVMLIVLAASAAAILYSLWRAHVSAQIQFNALDLLMENGRVSRIAVAFMLVLLVSTWVIINLTVRDKITEGYYLAYMGAWVTPLVTKVVFNKNEPPAPPEPKP
;
A
#
# COMPACT_ATOMS: atom_id res chain seq x y z
N MET A 1 -3.92 1.77 33.20
CA MET A 1 -5.02 2.39 32.43
C MET A 1 -4.50 2.58 31.01
N ILE A 2 -4.94 1.78 30.04
CA ILE A 2 -4.47 1.87 28.65
C ILE A 2 -5.18 3.06 28.01
N THR A 3 -4.48 4.17 27.80
CA THR A 3 -5.01 5.35 27.11
C THR A 3 -5.08 5.10 25.59
N ILE A 4 -5.98 5.81 24.91
CA ILE A 4 -6.27 5.65 23.46
C ILE A 4 -5.00 5.70 22.59
N HIS A 5 -4.01 6.51 22.97
CA HIS A 5 -2.72 6.55 22.28
C HIS A 5 -1.97 5.21 22.29
N HIS A 6 -2.03 4.46 23.39
CA HIS A 6 -1.40 3.15 23.49
C HIS A 6 -2.10 2.14 22.58
N VAL A 7 -3.44 2.19 22.50
CA VAL A 7 -4.21 1.33 21.58
C VAL A 7 -3.83 1.61 20.13
N MET A 8 -3.75 2.88 19.74
CA MET A 8 -3.32 3.27 18.38
C MET A 8 -1.91 2.79 18.05
N LEU A 9 -0.95 2.97 18.98
CA LEU A 9 0.43 2.51 18.80
C LEU A 9 0.51 0.98 18.69
N ILE A 10 -0.27 0.26 19.48
CA ILE A 10 -0.35 -1.21 19.42
C ILE A 10 -0.89 -1.67 18.07
N VAL A 11 -1.96 -1.04 17.57
CA VAL A 11 -2.55 -1.38 16.25
C VAL A 11 -1.55 -1.10 15.12
N LEU A 12 -0.85 0.04 15.15
CA LEU A 12 0.18 0.39 14.18
C LEU A 12 1.35 -0.61 14.21
N ALA A 13 1.83 -0.97 15.41
CA ALA A 13 2.91 -1.94 15.58
C ALA A 13 2.50 -3.34 15.10
N ALA A 14 1.28 -3.78 15.41
CA ALA A 14 0.77 -5.08 14.98
C ALA A 14 0.61 -5.18 13.46
N SER A 15 0.09 -4.12 12.81
CA SER A 15 -0.05 -4.05 11.35
C SER A 15 1.31 -3.98 10.65
N ALA A 16 2.26 -3.20 11.16
CA ALA A 16 3.63 -3.19 10.65
C ALA A 16 4.30 -4.57 10.80
N ALA A 17 4.13 -5.24 11.94
CA ALA A 17 4.66 -6.58 12.17
C ALA A 17 4.02 -7.62 11.23
N ALA A 18 2.73 -7.53 10.95
CA ALA A 18 2.04 -8.40 10.01
C ALA A 18 2.56 -8.24 8.58
N ILE A 19 2.81 -7.00 8.13
CA ILE A 19 3.41 -6.70 6.82
C ILE A 19 4.83 -7.27 6.75
N LEU A 20 5.67 -7.01 7.77
CA LEU A 20 7.02 -7.54 7.83
C LEU A 20 7.06 -9.07 7.86
N TYR A 21 6.15 -9.69 8.62
CA TYR A 21 6.01 -11.14 8.66
C TYR A 21 5.57 -11.71 7.30
N SER A 22 4.62 -11.05 6.62
CA SER A 22 4.19 -11.44 5.27
C SER A 22 5.34 -11.37 4.26
N LEU A 23 6.13 -10.30 4.30
CA LEU A 23 7.30 -10.12 3.45
C LEU A 23 8.40 -11.13 3.77
N TRP A 24 8.68 -11.37 5.05
CA TRP A 24 9.65 -12.37 5.49
C TRP A 24 9.24 -13.78 5.08
N ARG A 25 7.97 -14.15 5.28
CA ARG A 25 7.41 -15.45 4.84
C ARG A 25 7.51 -15.61 3.31
N ALA A 26 7.19 -14.56 2.56
CA ALA A 26 7.32 -14.58 1.09
C ALA A 26 8.77 -14.76 0.65
N HIS A 27 9.74 -14.17 1.35
CA HIS A 27 11.18 -14.32 1.07
C HIS A 27 11.75 -15.70 1.44
N VAL A 28 11.30 -16.32 2.53
CA VAL A 28 11.81 -17.62 3.00
C VAL A 28 11.25 -18.80 2.18
N SER A 29 10.09 -18.60 1.55
CA SER A 29 9.46 -19.62 0.70
C SER A 29 10.20 -19.73 -0.64
N ALA A 30 11.17 -20.62 -0.75
CA ALA A 30 12.02 -20.83 -1.94
C ALA A 30 11.27 -21.15 -3.27
N GLN A 31 9.94 -21.34 -3.22
CA GLN A 31 9.10 -21.52 -4.40
C GLN A 31 8.52 -20.22 -4.97
N ILE A 32 8.61 -19.09 -4.26
CA ILE A 32 8.13 -17.80 -4.74
C ILE A 32 9.35 -16.96 -5.14
N GLN A 33 9.58 -16.77 -6.45
CA GLN A 33 10.58 -15.82 -6.97
C GLN A 33 10.14 -14.36 -6.77
N PHE A 34 9.51 -14.03 -5.65
CA PHE A 34 9.04 -12.69 -5.35
C PHE A 34 10.16 -11.94 -4.62
N ASN A 35 10.85 -11.09 -5.37
CA ASN A 35 11.78 -10.14 -4.78
C ASN A 35 11.01 -8.86 -4.47
N ALA A 36 11.09 -8.32 -3.25
CA ALA A 36 10.43 -7.06 -2.92
C ALA A 36 10.92 -5.89 -3.78
N LEU A 37 12.15 -5.99 -4.33
CA LEU A 37 12.65 -5.06 -5.34
C LEU A 37 11.93 -5.17 -6.68
N ASP A 38 11.29 -6.30 -6.99
CA ASP A 38 10.52 -6.46 -8.22
C ASP A 38 9.26 -5.57 -8.21
N LEU A 39 8.70 -5.28 -7.03
CA LEU A 39 7.64 -4.25 -6.87
C LEU A 39 8.11 -2.84 -7.24
N LEU A 40 9.42 -2.59 -7.14
CA LEU A 40 10.05 -1.32 -7.48
C LEU A 40 10.60 -1.31 -8.89
N MET A 41 10.59 -2.45 -9.58
CA MET A 41 11.11 -2.60 -10.92
C MET A 41 9.96 -2.68 -11.93
N GLU A 42 10.17 -2.07 -13.08
CA GLU A 42 9.26 -2.10 -14.21
C GLU A 42 10.13 -2.36 -15.45
N ASN A 43 9.87 -3.47 -16.14
CA ASN A 43 10.69 -3.96 -17.26
C ASN A 43 12.18 -4.15 -16.91
N GLY A 44 12.49 -4.68 -15.72
CA GLY A 44 13.86 -4.95 -15.30
C GLY A 44 14.68 -3.72 -14.92
N ARG A 45 14.06 -2.53 -14.84
CA ARG A 45 14.68 -1.29 -14.36
C ARG A 45 13.91 -0.73 -13.18
N VAL A 46 14.59 -0.04 -12.26
CA VAL A 46 13.92 0.65 -11.16
C VAL A 46 12.94 1.70 -11.73
N SER A 47 11.66 1.55 -11.40
CA SER A 47 10.63 2.48 -11.80
C SER A 47 10.72 3.75 -10.97
N ARG A 48 10.96 4.88 -11.64
CA ARG A 48 10.98 6.21 -11.00
C ARG A 48 9.65 6.51 -10.32
N ILE A 49 8.55 6.01 -10.89
CA ILE A 49 7.20 6.17 -10.36
C ILE A 49 7.07 5.39 -9.05
N ALA A 50 7.48 4.12 -9.01
CA ALA A 50 7.41 3.32 -7.79
C ALA A 50 8.25 3.93 -6.65
N VAL A 51 9.45 4.43 -6.95
CA VAL A 51 10.30 5.13 -5.98
C VAL A 51 9.65 6.42 -5.48
N ALA A 52 9.10 7.25 -6.37
CA ALA A 52 8.40 8.46 -5.98
C ALA A 52 7.18 8.15 -5.09
N PHE A 53 6.41 7.11 -5.42
CA PHE A 53 5.29 6.64 -4.60
C PHE A 53 5.72 6.20 -3.20
N MET A 54 6.83 5.47 -3.07
CA MET A 54 7.37 5.10 -1.76
C MET A 54 7.79 6.33 -0.94
N LEU A 55 8.46 7.31 -1.56
CA LEU A 55 8.85 8.53 -0.87
C LEU A 55 7.64 9.33 -0.41
N VAL A 56 6.63 9.49 -1.27
CA VAL A 56 5.37 10.17 -0.92
C VAL A 56 4.64 9.43 0.20
N LEU A 57 4.63 8.09 0.19
CA LEU A 57 4.05 7.28 1.26
C LEU A 57 4.75 7.51 2.60
N LEU A 58 6.09 7.49 2.62
CA LEU A 58 6.88 7.74 3.83
C LEU A 58 6.64 9.15 4.38
N VAL A 59 6.73 10.17 3.52
CA VAL A 59 6.57 11.57 3.92
C VAL A 59 5.14 11.84 4.41
N SER A 60 4.11 11.40 3.68
CA SER A 60 2.72 11.63 4.07
C SER A 60 2.35 10.90 5.37
N THR A 61 2.86 9.68 5.56
CA THR A 61 2.68 8.92 6.81
C THR A 61 3.35 9.62 7.99
N TRP A 62 4.58 10.13 7.80
CA TRP A 62 5.26 10.90 8.83
C TRP A 62 4.53 12.18 9.22
N VAL A 63 3.99 12.91 8.23
CA VAL A 63 3.17 14.12 8.48
C VAL A 63 1.96 13.79 9.34
N ILE A 64 1.23 12.72 9.02
CA ILE A 64 0.06 12.29 9.80
C ILE A 64 0.46 11.88 11.21
N ILE A 65 1.52 11.08 11.39
CA ILE A 65 2.02 10.70 12.71
C ILE A 65 2.38 11.93 13.54
N ASN A 66 3.11 12.88 12.95
CA ASN A 66 3.51 14.12 13.64
C ASN A 66 2.31 15.01 13.99
N LEU A 67 1.27 15.07 13.15
CA LEU A 67 0.02 15.77 13.46
C LEU A 67 -0.72 15.09 14.61
N THR A 68 -0.77 13.75 14.62
CA THR A 68 -1.41 12.98 15.70
C THR A 68 -0.68 13.15 17.02
N VAL A 69 0.66 13.07 17.04
CA VAL A 69 1.46 13.23 18.27
C VAL A 69 1.35 14.65 18.86
N ARG A 70 1.06 15.65 18.02
CA ARG A 70 0.86 17.03 18.45
C ARG A 70 -0.61 17.37 18.76
N ASP A 71 -1.50 16.39 18.71
CA ASP A 71 -2.97 16.57 18.83
C ASP A 71 -3.53 17.63 17.85
N LYS A 72 -2.92 17.74 16.66
CA LYS A 72 -3.34 18.65 15.58
C LYS A 72 -4.03 17.94 14.42
N ILE A 73 -4.31 16.64 14.58
CA ILE A 73 -5.02 15.89 13.55
C ILE A 73 -6.48 16.35 13.49
N THR A 74 -6.94 16.67 12.29
CA THR A 74 -8.34 17.02 12.03
C THR A 74 -8.96 15.92 11.18
N GLU A 75 -10.29 15.81 11.20
CA GLU A 75 -11.03 14.89 10.34
C GLU A 75 -10.70 15.13 8.86
N GLY A 76 -10.53 16.40 8.46
CA GLY A 76 -10.12 16.77 7.10
C GLY A 76 -8.74 16.23 6.71
N TYR A 77 -7.75 16.29 7.60
CA TYR A 77 -6.43 15.72 7.33
C TYR A 77 -6.46 14.19 7.23
N TYR A 78 -7.24 13.55 8.09
CA TYR A 78 -7.40 12.10 8.07
C TYR A 78 -8.11 11.63 6.79
N LEU A 79 -9.23 12.28 6.41
CA LEU A 79 -9.96 11.98 5.18
C LEU A 79 -9.12 12.26 3.93
N ALA A 80 -8.36 13.34 3.90
CA ALA A 80 -7.47 13.62 2.77
C ALA A 80 -6.39 12.54 2.61
N TYR A 81 -5.77 12.11 3.71
CA TYR A 81 -4.79 11.04 3.70
C TYR A 81 -5.41 9.71 3.24
N MET A 82 -6.53 9.29 3.86
CA MET A 82 -7.23 8.06 3.47
C MET A 82 -7.69 8.11 2.02
N GLY A 83 -8.27 9.24 1.59
CA GLY A 83 -8.73 9.45 0.22
C GLY A 83 -7.60 9.33 -0.80
N ALA A 84 -6.44 9.93 -0.53
CA ALA A 84 -5.28 9.88 -1.43
C ALA A 84 -4.82 8.44 -1.72
N TRP A 85 -4.90 7.55 -0.72
CA TRP A 85 -4.41 6.17 -0.85
C TRP A 85 -5.50 5.15 -1.21
N VAL A 86 -6.73 5.34 -0.74
CA VAL A 86 -7.85 4.41 -0.99
C VAL A 86 -8.47 4.62 -2.37
N THR A 87 -8.56 5.87 -2.85
CA THR A 87 -9.15 6.19 -4.15
C THR A 87 -8.55 5.38 -5.31
N PRO A 88 -7.22 5.34 -5.52
CA PRO A 88 -6.65 4.58 -6.64
C PRO A 88 -6.84 3.06 -6.53
N LEU A 89 -7.05 2.51 -5.33
CA LEU A 89 -7.38 1.10 -5.13
C LEU A 89 -8.84 0.83 -5.51
N VAL A 90 -9.76 1.66 -5.03
CA VAL A 90 -11.19 1.51 -5.30
C VAL A 90 -11.48 1.74 -6.78
N THR A 91 -10.85 2.72 -7.43
CA THR A 91 -11.06 2.97 -8.86
C THR A 91 -10.62 1.78 -9.70
N LYS A 92 -9.52 1.09 -9.36
CA LYS A 92 -9.12 -0.14 -10.03
C LYS A 92 -10.13 -1.28 -9.81
N VAL A 93 -10.73 -1.41 -8.64
CA VAL A 93 -11.70 -2.50 -8.42
C VAL A 93 -13.03 -2.22 -9.14
N VAL A 94 -13.49 -0.96 -9.10
CA VAL A 94 -14.79 -0.57 -9.63
C VAL A 94 -14.78 -0.41 -11.15
N PHE A 95 -13.69 0.09 -11.73
CA PHE A 95 -13.64 0.43 -13.17
C PHE A 95 -12.81 -0.54 -14.03
N ASN A 96 -12.17 -1.56 -13.45
CA ASN A 96 -11.42 -2.55 -14.24
C ASN A 96 -12.37 -3.59 -14.86
N LYS A 97 -13.03 -3.18 -15.96
CA LYS A 97 -13.71 -4.07 -16.90
C LYS A 97 -12.65 -4.85 -17.69
N ASN A 98 -12.15 -5.94 -17.12
CA ASN A 98 -11.51 -6.97 -17.93
C ASN A 98 -12.62 -7.73 -18.67
N GLU A 99 -13.04 -7.23 -19.83
CA GLU A 99 -13.86 -8.03 -20.76
C GLU A 99 -13.00 -9.24 -21.20
N PRO A 100 -13.47 -10.48 -21.01
CA PRO A 100 -12.75 -11.66 -21.51
C PRO A 100 -12.54 -11.52 -23.02
N PRO A 101 -11.35 -11.85 -23.55
CA PRO A 101 -11.13 -11.81 -25.00
C PRO A 101 -12.16 -12.69 -25.69
N ALA A 102 -12.82 -12.13 -26.71
CA ALA A 102 -13.81 -12.85 -27.50
C ALA A 102 -13.18 -14.16 -28.05
N PRO A 103 -13.92 -15.29 -28.02
CA PRO A 103 -13.42 -16.53 -28.58
C PRO A 103 -12.95 -16.32 -30.02
N PRO A 104 -11.79 -16.84 -30.43
CA PRO A 104 -11.30 -16.68 -31.79
C PRO A 104 -12.32 -17.23 -32.79
N GLU A 105 -12.69 -16.42 -33.78
CA GLU A 105 -13.57 -16.83 -34.87
C GLU A 105 -12.99 -18.07 -35.58
N PRO A 106 -13.81 -19.10 -35.88
CA PRO A 106 -13.37 -20.22 -36.69
C PRO A 106 -12.95 -19.70 -38.07
N LYS A 107 -11.68 -19.90 -38.44
CA LYS A 107 -11.22 -19.63 -39.80
C LYS A 107 -11.92 -20.60 -40.77
N PRO A 108 -12.37 -20.12 -41.95
CA PRO A 108 -13.03 -20.95 -42.96
C PRO A 108 -12.10 -21.99 -43.57
#